data_AF-A0A966G304-F1
#
_entry.id   AF-A0A966G304-F1
#
_cell.length_a   1.000
_cell.length_b   1.000
_cell.length_c   1.000
_cell.angle_alpha   90.00
_cell.angle_beta   90.00
_cell.angle_gamma   90.00
#
_symmetry.space_group_name_H-M   'P 1'
#
loop_
_entity.id
_entity.type
_entity.pdbx_description
1 polymer ?
#
loop_
_entity_poly.entity_id
_entity_poly.type
_entity_poly.pdbx_seq_one_letter_code
_entity_poly.pdbx_strand_id
1 'polypeptide(L)'
;MRTEADDQIVIMPVSKLLAKGERRKPNPTYQDDAIEVLCKVLHKRIPKKILEPDVARQMVLHSGGVLRELMRISNRCCRICLREIRRTPEQTDFKVTSVVLDEAIKYLRLDFETTLGKTDYTILKETYEKFLPEDPKEQAFLDLLHGLDVLEYRNSEVWYDVHPIVMDLLDRKGLINANS
;
A
#
# COMPACT_ATOMS: atom_id res chain seq x y z
N MET A 1 26.73 -33.64 2.79
CA MET A 1 25.88 -33.12 1.69
C MET A 1 24.62 -32.56 2.34
N ARG A 2 24.56 -31.24 2.55
CA ARG A 2 23.37 -30.56 3.11
C ARG A 2 22.46 -30.22 1.94
N THR A 3 21.23 -30.72 1.96
CA THR A 3 20.20 -30.41 0.97
C THR A 3 19.66 -29.00 1.22
N GLU A 4 19.95 -28.09 0.30
CA GLU A 4 19.30 -26.77 0.16
C GLU A 4 17.91 -26.97 -0.45
N ALA A 5 16.91 -27.30 0.37
CA ALA A 5 15.49 -27.14 0.07
C ALA A 5 14.70 -27.41 1.35
N ASP A 6 14.93 -26.59 2.38
CA ASP A 6 13.93 -26.45 3.45
C ASP A 6 12.87 -25.50 2.88
N ASP A 7 11.88 -26.08 2.16
CA ASP A 7 10.72 -25.40 1.57
C ASP A 7 9.77 -24.91 2.68
N GLN A 8 10.31 -24.18 3.65
CA GLN A 8 9.49 -23.50 4.65
C GLN A 8 8.73 -22.39 3.94
N ILE A 9 7.39 -22.48 3.98
CA ILE A 9 6.51 -21.40 3.56
C ILE A 9 6.78 -20.21 4.49
N VAL A 10 7.56 -19.24 4.01
CA VAL A 10 7.81 -17.99 4.71
C VAL A 10 6.61 -17.09 4.51
N ILE A 11 5.73 -17.03 5.51
CA ILE A 11 4.64 -16.06 5.54
C ILE A 11 5.24 -14.70 5.86
N MET A 12 5.08 -13.73 4.95
CA MET A 12 5.46 -12.34 5.18
C MET A 12 4.23 -11.55 5.66
N PRO A 13 4.06 -11.31 6.97
CA PRO A 13 2.94 -10.52 7.47
C PRO A 13 3.05 -9.07 7.02
N VAL A 14 1.91 -8.37 7.00
CA VAL A 14 1.88 -6.92 6.76
C VAL A 14 2.68 -6.22 7.86
N SER A 15 3.62 -5.38 7.48
CA SER A 15 4.36 -4.56 8.43
C SER A 15 3.44 -3.48 8.99
N LYS A 16 3.22 -3.48 10.30
CA LYS A 16 2.35 -2.48 10.94
C LYS A 16 3.05 -1.13 10.94
N LEU A 17 2.60 -0.22 10.08
CA LEU A 17 3.09 1.17 10.06
C LEU A 17 2.43 2.05 11.11
N LEU A 18 1.23 1.65 11.56
CA LEU A 18 0.34 2.39 12.44
C LEU A 18 -0.37 1.40 13.36
N ALA A 19 -0.74 1.84 14.57
CA ALA A 19 -1.62 1.07 15.46
C ALA A 19 -3.08 1.10 14.98
N LYS A 20 -3.93 0.21 15.52
CA LYS A 20 -5.37 0.14 15.23
C LYS A 20 -6.00 1.52 15.47
N GLY A 21 -6.68 2.06 14.46
CA GLY A 21 -7.32 3.38 14.51
C GLY A 21 -6.40 4.60 14.44
N GLU A 22 -5.09 4.44 14.56
CA GLU A 22 -4.13 5.56 14.59
C GLU A 22 -4.19 6.42 13.32
N ARG A 23 -4.43 5.80 12.16
CA ARG A 23 -4.52 6.45 10.86
C ARG A 23 -5.60 7.54 10.78
N ARG A 24 -6.68 7.44 11.56
CA ARG A 24 -7.79 8.42 11.55
C ARG A 24 -7.54 9.61 12.46
N LYS A 25 -6.40 9.65 13.18
CA LYS A 25 -6.07 10.79 14.03
C LYS A 25 -5.51 11.94 13.19
N PRO A 26 -5.71 13.20 13.58
CA PRO A 26 -5.14 14.36 12.87
C PRO A 26 -3.61 14.30 12.75
N ASN A 27 -2.94 13.74 13.75
CA ASN A 27 -1.48 13.54 13.78
C ASN A 27 -1.17 12.08 14.10
N PRO A 28 -1.17 11.18 13.10
CA PRO A 28 -0.96 9.76 13.32
C PRO A 28 0.49 9.47 13.73
N THR A 29 0.67 8.59 14.71
CA THR A 29 1.99 8.14 15.17
C THR A 29 2.46 6.94 14.36
N TYR A 30 3.50 7.14 13.55
CA TYR A 30 4.07 6.07 12.72
C TYR A 30 5.10 5.21 13.47
N GLN A 31 5.18 3.95 13.08
CA GLN A 31 6.23 3.02 13.50
C GLN A 31 7.47 3.22 12.62
N ASP A 32 8.34 4.16 13.00
CA ASP A 32 9.48 4.58 12.18
C ASP A 32 10.47 3.44 11.89
N ASP A 33 10.67 2.50 12.83
CA ASP A 33 11.50 1.31 12.60
C ASP A 33 10.98 0.45 11.44
N ALA A 34 9.66 0.24 11.37
CA ALA A 34 9.03 -0.53 10.30
C ALA A 34 9.16 0.20 8.95
N ILE A 35 8.99 1.52 8.96
CA ILE A 35 9.18 2.36 7.77
C ILE A 35 10.63 2.27 7.30
N GLU A 36 11.60 2.38 8.21
CA GLU A 36 13.02 2.34 7.88
C GLU A 36 13.41 0.99 7.27
N VAL A 37 12.91 -0.13 7.82
CA VAL A 37 13.14 -1.47 7.25
C VAL A 37 12.61 -1.56 5.83
N LEU A 38 11.38 -1.10 5.57
CA LEU A 38 10.79 -1.15 4.22
C LEU A 38 11.52 -0.21 3.25
N CYS A 39 11.95 0.97 3.69
CA CYS A 39 12.82 1.85 2.90
C CYS A 39 14.17 1.17 2.58
N LYS A 40 14.79 0.46 3.53
CA LYS A 40 16.00 -0.33 3.30
C LYS A 40 15.77 -1.41 2.24
N VAL A 41 14.64 -2.12 2.30
CA VAL A 41 14.27 -3.12 1.29
C VAL A 41 14.07 -2.49 -0.09
N LEU A 42 13.36 -1.35 -0.17
CA LEU A 42 13.19 -0.59 -1.40
C LEU A 42 14.54 -0.21 -2.00
N HIS A 43 15.48 0.27 -1.18
CA HIS A 43 16.80 0.70 -1.63
C HIS A 43 17.74 -0.43 -2.08
N LYS A 44 17.44 -1.68 -1.74
CA LYS A 44 18.10 -2.85 -2.37
C LYS A 44 17.71 -3.02 -3.84
N ARG A 45 16.62 -2.41 -4.28
CA ARG A 45 16.10 -2.50 -5.66
C ARG A 45 16.18 -1.18 -6.43
N ILE A 46 16.03 -0.04 -5.74
CA ILE A 46 16.07 1.30 -6.34
C ILE A 46 17.11 2.15 -5.61
N PRO A 47 18.23 2.51 -6.26
CA PRO A 47 19.24 3.40 -5.67
C PRO A 47 18.64 4.70 -5.14
N LYS A 48 19.04 5.11 -3.93
CA LYS A 48 18.58 6.34 -3.27
C LYS A 48 18.61 7.57 -4.19
N LYS A 49 19.66 7.71 -5.01
CA LYS A 49 19.84 8.83 -5.93
C LYS A 49 18.76 9.00 -7.01
N ILE A 50 18.00 7.94 -7.29
CA ILE A 50 16.90 7.96 -8.28
C ILE A 50 15.60 8.47 -7.66
N LEU A 51 15.47 8.47 -6.34
CA LEU A 51 14.29 8.97 -5.65
C LEU A 51 14.57 10.38 -5.12
N GLU A 52 13.59 11.27 -5.23
CA GLU A 52 13.61 12.51 -4.45
C GLU A 52 13.53 12.21 -2.94
N PRO A 53 13.94 13.17 -2.08
CA PRO A 53 13.72 13.08 -0.65
C PRO A 53 12.28 12.70 -0.33
N ASP A 54 12.09 11.90 0.72
CA ASP A 54 10.79 11.44 1.24
C ASP A 54 9.93 10.57 0.30
N VAL A 55 10.20 10.49 -1.00
CA VAL A 55 9.42 9.63 -1.93
C VAL A 55 9.45 8.17 -1.50
N ALA A 56 10.61 7.67 -1.04
CA ALA A 56 10.72 6.32 -0.50
C ALA A 56 9.77 6.11 0.70
N ARG A 57 9.71 7.07 1.62
CA ARG A 57 8.81 7.04 2.78
C ARG A 57 7.35 7.06 2.33
N GLN A 58 6.99 7.94 1.39
CA GLN A 58 5.63 8.04 0.88
C GLN A 58 5.17 6.75 0.18
N MET A 59 6.04 6.12 -0.62
CA MET A 59 5.76 4.81 -1.21
C MET A 59 5.42 3.75 -0.14
N VAL A 60 6.17 3.73 0.96
CA VAL A 60 5.92 2.83 2.09
C VAL A 60 4.57 3.13 2.75
N LEU A 61 4.25 4.40 2.98
CA LEU A 61 2.98 4.77 3.59
C LEU A 61 1.78 4.38 2.72
N HIS A 62 1.87 4.57 1.41
CA HIS A 62 0.84 4.17 0.46
C HIS A 62 0.68 2.65 0.32
N SER A 63 1.73 1.88 0.58
CA SER A 63 1.66 0.41 0.51
C SER A 63 0.96 -0.23 1.72
N GLY A 64 0.63 0.56 2.74
CA GLY A 64 0.02 0.05 3.98
C GLY A 64 0.93 -0.89 4.78
N GLY A 65 2.23 -0.91 4.45
CA GLY A 65 3.20 -1.84 5.01
C GLY A 65 3.23 -3.22 4.33
N VAL A 66 2.50 -3.39 3.22
CA VAL A 66 2.55 -4.60 2.41
C VAL A 66 3.75 -4.50 1.46
N LEU A 67 4.69 -5.45 1.55
CA LEU A 67 5.90 -5.44 0.73
C LEU A 67 5.58 -5.58 -0.76
N ARG A 68 4.63 -6.46 -1.12
CA ARG A 68 4.20 -6.65 -2.51
C ARG A 68 3.63 -5.36 -3.10
N GLU A 69 2.82 -4.61 -2.36
CA GLU A 69 2.30 -3.32 -2.81
C GLU A 69 3.40 -2.26 -2.89
N LEU A 70 4.36 -2.25 -1.96
CA LEU A 70 5.54 -1.37 -2.06
C LEU A 70 6.28 -1.61 -3.38
N MET A 71 6.49 -2.89 -3.74
CA MET A 71 7.12 -3.24 -5.02
C MET A 71 6.24 -2.83 -6.21
N ARG A 72 4.92 -3.03 -6.15
CA ARG A 72 3.97 -2.62 -7.19
C ARG A 72 3.99 -1.11 -7.43
N ILE A 73 3.92 -0.29 -6.36
CA ILE A 73 4.00 1.18 -6.41
C ILE A 73 5.33 1.62 -7.03
N SER A 74 6.44 1.07 -6.52
CA SER A 74 7.78 1.43 -7.00
C SER A 74 7.98 1.08 -8.48
N ASN A 75 7.51 -0.08 -8.93
CA ASN A 75 7.55 -0.49 -10.33
C ASN A 75 6.72 0.45 -11.21
N ARG A 76 5.51 0.84 -10.76
CA ARG A 76 4.66 1.77 -11.50
C ARG A 76 5.34 3.12 -11.70
N CYS A 77 5.97 3.65 -10.65
CA CYS A 77 6.77 4.88 -10.74
C CYS A 77 7.90 4.75 -11.75
N CYS A 78 8.69 3.67 -11.69
CA CYS A 78 9.75 3.42 -12.66
C CYS A 78 9.22 3.33 -14.11
N ARG A 79 8.06 2.69 -14.33
CA ARG A 79 7.45 2.60 -15.67
C ARG A 79 7.03 3.97 -16.21
N ILE A 80 6.54 4.86 -15.36
CA ILE A 80 6.22 6.25 -15.72
C ILE A 80 7.51 6.97 -16.11
N CYS A 81 8.56 6.95 -15.28
CA CYS A 81 9.85 7.55 -15.61
C CYS A 81 10.45 7.00 -16.91
N LEU A 82 10.43 5.68 -17.12
CA LEU A 82 10.94 5.04 -18.34
C LEU A 82 10.17 5.46 -19.60
N ARG A 83 8.90 5.81 -19.49
CA ARG A 83 8.13 6.38 -20.61
C ARG A 83 8.64 7.78 -20.94
N GLU A 84 8.88 8.62 -19.93
CA GLU A 84 9.37 9.98 -20.14
C GLU A 84 10.82 10.04 -20.62
N ILE A 85 11.72 9.19 -20.09
CA ILE A 85 13.10 9.04 -20.59
C ILE A 85 13.13 8.78 -22.10
N ARG A 86 12.21 7.93 -22.60
CA ARG A 86 12.12 7.62 -24.03
C ARG A 86 11.57 8.77 -24.86
N ARG A 87 10.80 9.69 -24.27
CA ARG A 87 10.25 10.88 -24.94
C ARG A 87 11.23 12.04 -24.97
N THR A 88 12.09 12.15 -23.96
CA THR A 88 13.07 13.24 -23.80
C THR A 88 14.45 12.65 -23.49
N PRO A 89 15.13 12.04 -24.49
CA PRO A 89 16.40 11.35 -24.29
C PRO A 89 17.55 12.27 -23.90
N GLU A 90 17.45 13.57 -24.20
CA GLU A 90 18.45 14.59 -23.85
C GLU A 90 18.50 14.88 -22.33
N GLN A 91 17.42 14.58 -21.60
CA GLN A 91 17.35 14.78 -20.16
C GLN A 91 18.04 13.61 -19.43
N THR A 92 18.99 13.93 -18.55
CA THR A 92 19.85 12.92 -17.91
C THR A 92 19.67 12.78 -16.40
N ASP A 93 19.10 13.79 -15.72
CA ASP A 93 18.82 13.75 -14.27
C ASP A 93 17.36 13.37 -13.97
N PHE A 94 16.96 12.16 -14.39
CA PHE A 94 15.62 11.65 -14.08
C PHE A 94 15.53 11.13 -12.65
N LYS A 95 14.52 11.62 -11.92
CA LYS A 95 14.16 11.13 -10.60
C LYS A 95 12.70 10.75 -10.53
N VAL A 96 12.39 9.81 -9.65
CA VAL A 96 11.03 9.58 -9.19
C VAL A 96 10.72 10.68 -8.19
N THR A 97 9.84 11.59 -8.60
CA THR A 97 9.38 12.74 -7.82
C THR A 97 8.05 12.42 -7.12
N SER A 98 7.59 13.33 -6.27
CA SER A 98 6.22 13.25 -5.72
C SER A 98 5.15 13.23 -6.81
N VAL A 99 5.33 14.00 -7.89
CA VAL A 99 4.40 14.03 -9.04
C VAL A 99 4.31 12.67 -9.73
N VAL A 100 5.45 11.98 -9.90
CA VAL A 100 5.47 10.62 -10.47
C VAL A 100 4.75 9.63 -9.56
N LEU A 101 4.97 9.75 -8.23
CA LEU A 101 4.28 8.93 -7.25
C LEU A 101 2.78 9.17 -7.29
N ASP A 102 2.31 10.42 -7.33
CA ASP A 102 0.89 10.76 -7.40
C ASP A 102 0.23 10.19 -8.65
N GLU A 103 0.90 10.26 -9.81
CA GLU A 103 0.43 9.61 -11.04
C GLU A 103 0.34 8.09 -10.86
N ALA A 104 1.34 7.46 -10.25
CA ALA A 104 1.32 6.02 -9.96
C ALA A 104 0.17 5.62 -9.02
N ILE A 105 -0.05 6.37 -7.94
CA ILE A 105 -1.14 6.13 -6.99
C ILE A 105 -2.49 6.31 -7.65
N LYS A 106 -2.66 7.34 -8.50
CA LYS A 106 -3.89 7.53 -9.28
C LYS A 106 -4.20 6.32 -10.15
N TYR A 107 -3.20 5.77 -10.85
CA TYR A 107 -3.39 4.56 -11.66
C TYR A 107 -3.79 3.35 -10.80
N LEU A 108 -3.09 3.12 -9.69
CA LEU A 108 -3.39 1.99 -8.81
C LEU A 108 -4.79 2.11 -8.18
N ARG A 109 -5.22 3.33 -7.85
CA ARG A 109 -6.57 3.59 -7.35
C ARG A 109 -7.64 3.20 -8.37
N LEU A 110 -7.41 3.51 -9.65
CA LEU A 110 -8.31 3.10 -10.73
C LEU A 110 -8.31 1.57 -10.88
N ASP A 111 -7.15 0.91 -10.77
CA ASP A 111 -7.09 -0.56 -10.80
C ASP A 111 -7.99 -1.17 -9.70
N PHE A 112 -7.90 -0.67 -8.46
CA PHE A 112 -8.79 -1.09 -7.36
C PHE A 112 -10.26 -0.78 -7.69
N GLU A 113 -10.57 0.45 -8.11
CA GLU A 113 -11.94 0.86 -8.40
C GLU A 113 -12.62 -0.03 -9.46
N THR A 114 -11.88 -0.50 -10.46
CA THR A 114 -12.43 -1.32 -11.55
C THR A 114 -12.91 -2.71 -11.10
N THR A 115 -12.42 -3.23 -9.97
CA THR A 115 -12.82 -4.53 -9.45
C THR A 115 -13.92 -4.46 -8.40
N LEU A 116 -14.27 -3.27 -7.92
CA LEU A 116 -15.19 -3.07 -6.80
C LEU A 116 -16.65 -2.86 -7.26
N GLY A 117 -17.53 -3.72 -6.77
CA GLY A 117 -18.98 -3.62 -6.87
C GLY A 117 -19.63 -2.96 -5.65
N LYS A 118 -20.96 -2.83 -5.69
CA LYS A 118 -21.75 -2.17 -4.63
C LYS A 118 -21.58 -2.85 -3.27
N THR A 119 -21.60 -4.18 -3.24
CA THR A 119 -21.42 -4.97 -2.01
C THR A 119 -20.05 -4.74 -1.40
N ASP A 120 -19.02 -4.67 -2.24
CA ASP A 120 -17.65 -4.46 -1.78
C ASP A 120 -17.48 -3.10 -1.09
N TYR A 121 -18.08 -2.05 -1.62
CA TYR A 121 -18.08 -0.74 -0.96
C TYR A 121 -18.74 -0.76 0.42
N THR A 122 -19.79 -1.55 0.62
CA THR A 122 -20.41 -1.74 1.94
C THR A 122 -19.44 -2.40 2.90
N ILE A 123 -18.83 -3.53 2.50
CA ILE A 123 -17.86 -4.28 3.32
C ILE A 123 -16.65 -3.41 3.66
N LEU A 124 -16.12 -2.65 2.69
CA LEU A 124 -14.99 -1.76 2.87
C LEU A 124 -15.31 -0.63 3.87
N LYS A 125 -16.50 -0.04 3.78
CA LYS A 125 -16.95 1.00 4.72
C LYS A 125 -17.07 0.43 6.14
N GLU A 126 -17.70 -0.73 6.29
CA GLU A 126 -17.84 -1.38 7.59
C GLU A 126 -16.48 -1.77 8.19
N THR A 127 -15.58 -2.31 7.37
CA THR A 127 -14.21 -2.62 7.77
C THR A 127 -13.46 -1.37 8.22
N TYR A 128 -13.62 -0.25 7.50
CA TYR A 128 -13.02 1.03 7.86
C TYR A 128 -13.49 1.55 9.24
N GLU A 129 -14.78 1.39 9.55
CA GLU A 129 -15.41 1.89 10.77
C GLU A 129 -15.17 0.96 11.98
N LYS A 130 -15.27 -0.36 11.77
CA LYS A 130 -15.29 -1.36 12.85
C LYS A 130 -13.94 -2.07 13.05
N PHE A 131 -13.02 -1.96 12.09
CA PHE A 131 -11.75 -2.75 12.02
C PHE A 131 -11.95 -4.27 11.97
N LEU A 132 -13.17 -4.70 11.67
CA LEU A 132 -13.61 -6.08 11.59
C LEU A 132 -14.73 -6.17 10.54
N PRO A 133 -14.78 -7.23 9.73
CA PRO A 133 -15.95 -7.53 8.92
C PRO A 133 -17.10 -8.02 9.79
N GLU A 134 -18.31 -8.06 9.22
CA GLU A 134 -19.44 -8.73 9.87
C GLU A 134 -19.23 -10.25 9.95
N ASP A 135 -18.77 -10.87 8.85
CA ASP A 135 -18.34 -12.26 8.82
C ASP A 135 -16.96 -12.40 8.14
N PRO A 136 -15.88 -12.75 8.87
CA PRO A 136 -14.56 -12.93 8.29
C PRO A 136 -14.42 -14.16 7.38
N LYS A 137 -15.44 -15.02 7.30
CA LYS A 137 -15.48 -16.19 6.41
C LYS A 137 -16.33 -15.99 5.16
N GLU A 138 -17.00 -14.85 5.04
CA GLU A 138 -17.77 -14.53 3.84
C GLU A 138 -16.84 -14.40 2.63
N GLN A 139 -17.21 -15.03 1.51
CA GLN A 139 -16.37 -15.06 0.31
C GLN A 139 -16.06 -13.65 -0.22
N ALA A 140 -17.03 -12.73 -0.20
CA ALA A 140 -16.82 -11.36 -0.64
C ALA A 140 -15.74 -10.63 0.19
N PHE A 141 -15.72 -10.84 1.51
CA PHE A 141 -14.66 -10.30 2.35
C PHE A 141 -13.31 -10.96 2.08
N LEU A 142 -13.28 -12.28 1.91
CA LEU A 142 -12.05 -13.01 1.57
C LEU A 142 -11.47 -12.56 0.22
N ASP A 143 -12.31 -12.28 -0.76
CA ASP A 143 -11.90 -11.76 -2.06
C ASP A 143 -11.24 -10.38 -1.92
N LEU A 144 -11.79 -9.48 -1.09
CA LEU A 144 -11.18 -8.19 -0.76
C LEU A 144 -9.86 -8.32 0.01
N LEU A 145 -9.74 -9.32 0.88
CA LEU A 145 -8.50 -9.62 1.59
C LEU A 145 -7.41 -10.15 0.63
N HIS A 146 -7.80 -11.01 -0.31
CA HIS A 146 -6.89 -11.53 -1.35
C HIS A 146 -6.48 -10.44 -2.35
N GLY A 147 -7.39 -9.54 -2.71
CA GLY A 147 -7.16 -8.38 -3.57
C GLY A 147 -6.31 -7.28 -2.93
N LEU A 148 -6.09 -7.36 -1.60
CA LEU A 148 -5.43 -6.34 -0.79
C LEU A 148 -6.21 -5.03 -0.69
N ASP A 149 -7.52 -5.04 -0.97
CA ASP A 149 -8.41 -3.93 -0.66
C ASP A 149 -8.57 -3.77 0.86
N VAL A 150 -8.56 -4.91 1.56
CA VAL A 150 -8.49 -5.02 3.02
C VAL A 150 -7.14 -5.62 3.42
N LEU A 151 -6.58 -5.12 4.51
CA LEU A 151 -5.33 -5.55 5.11
C LEU A 151 -5.57 -6.19 6.46
N GLU A 152 -4.98 -7.36 6.67
CA GLU A 152 -5.01 -8.06 7.96
C GLU A 152 -3.75 -7.76 8.77
N TYR A 153 -3.96 -7.42 10.04
CA TYR A 153 -2.89 -7.10 10.97
C TYR A 153 -2.93 -8.06 12.15
N ARG A 154 -1.91 -8.92 12.25
CA ARG A 154 -1.76 -9.90 13.35
C ARG A 154 -0.81 -9.36 14.42
N ASN A 155 -1.32 -9.02 15.62
CA ASN A 155 -0.50 -8.78 16.84
C ASN A 155 -1.09 -9.60 18.00
N SER A 156 -1.26 -9.00 19.19
CA SER A 156 -2.03 -9.58 20.29
C SER A 156 -3.50 -9.83 19.94
N GLU A 157 -4.00 -9.20 18.88
CA GLU A 157 -5.34 -9.38 18.31
C GLU A 157 -5.24 -9.43 16.77
N VAL A 158 -6.20 -10.07 16.10
CA VAL A 158 -6.39 -9.94 14.64
C VAL A 158 -7.38 -8.83 14.39
N TRP A 159 -6.98 -7.85 13.58
CA TRP A 159 -7.85 -6.77 13.14
C TRP A 159 -7.56 -6.44 11.68
N TYR A 160 -8.53 -5.77 11.05
CA TYR A 160 -8.50 -5.44 9.64
C TYR A 160 -8.57 -3.93 9.44
N ASP A 161 -8.01 -3.46 8.34
CA ASP A 161 -8.17 -2.09 7.89
C ASP A 161 -8.26 -2.03 6.37
N VAL A 162 -8.73 -0.92 5.84
CA VAL A 162 -8.76 -0.69 4.40
C VAL A 162 -7.37 -0.25 3.92
N HIS A 163 -6.95 -0.75 2.76
CA HIS A 163 -5.68 -0.38 2.14
C HIS A 163 -5.62 1.15 1.90
N PRO A 164 -4.48 1.83 2.10
CA PRO A 164 -4.41 3.29 2.04
C PRO A 164 -4.89 3.92 0.73
N ILE A 165 -4.58 3.28 -0.40
CA ILE A 165 -5.05 3.74 -1.73
C ILE A 165 -6.58 3.57 -1.87
N VAL A 166 -7.14 2.50 -1.30
CA VAL A 166 -8.59 2.24 -1.30
C VAL A 166 -9.30 3.19 -0.34
N MET A 167 -8.70 3.53 0.79
CA MET A 167 -9.24 4.57 1.67
C MET A 167 -9.40 5.93 0.95
N ASP A 168 -8.37 6.38 0.23
CA ASP A 168 -8.45 7.60 -0.59
C ASP A 168 -9.53 7.50 -1.68
N LEU A 169 -9.79 6.30 -2.24
CA LEU A 169 -10.93 6.06 -3.12
C LEU A 169 -12.28 6.25 -2.39
N LEU A 170 -12.44 5.69 -1.19
CA LEU A 170 -13.68 5.81 -0.40
C LEU A 170 -13.97 7.26 0.00
N ASP A 171 -12.93 8.00 0.42
CA ASP A 171 -13.03 9.42 0.79
C ASP A 171 -13.49 10.27 -0.40
N ARG A 172 -12.90 10.05 -1.58
CA ARG A 172 -13.29 10.73 -2.83
C ARG A 172 -14.73 10.43 -3.26
N LYS A 173 -15.27 9.28 -2.89
CA LYS A 173 -16.67 8.89 -3.12
C LYS A 173 -17.62 9.38 -2.03
N GLY A 174 -17.11 10.05 -0.99
CA GLY A 174 -17.91 10.51 0.15
C GLY A 174 -18.47 9.37 1.00
N LEU A 175 -17.86 8.18 0.96
CA LEU A 175 -18.29 7.01 1.74
C LEU A 175 -17.72 7.02 3.15
N ILE A 176 -16.57 7.66 3.34
CA ILE A 176 -15.89 7.89 4.61
C ILE A 176 -15.41 9.34 4.65
N ASN A 177 -15.05 9.81 5.85
CA ASN A 177 -14.33 11.07 6.05
C ASN A 177 -12.94 10.74 6.61
N ALA A 178 -11.93 10.68 5.74
CA ALA A 178 -10.54 10.42 6.16
C ALA A 178 -9.80 11.70 6.56
N ASN A 179 -10.37 12.88 6.27
CA ASN A 179 -9.79 14.21 6.49
C ASN A 179 -10.55 15.06 7.54
N SER A 180 -11.23 14.44 8.51
CA SER A 180 -11.89 15.13 9.64
C SER A 180 -11.07 15.06 10.92
#